data_AF-A0A067NQP4-F1
#
_entry.id   AF-A0A067NQP4-F1
#
_cell.length_a   1.000
_cell.length_b   1.000
_cell.length_c   1.000
_cell.angle_alpha   90.00
_cell.angle_beta   90.00
_cell.angle_gamma   90.00
#
_symmetry.space_group_name_H-M   'P 1'
#
loop_
_entity.id
_entity.type
_entity.pdbx_description
1 polymer ?
#
loop_
_entity_poly.entity_id
_entity_poly.type
_entity_poly.pdbx_seq_one_letter_code
_entity_poly.pdbx_strand_id
1 'polypeptide(L)'
;MATVDLNLPISEILHKGTVKSHDEVAKSPGAAALVNAALPREEYVRFLMILWHIYGAIEEALERHAANTVLQPTYNPILLARKPSLSADISAVLQVPESSWQAHPIYTSLMASPPPALTAYTSRITDIESTDPSLLLAHSYARYLGDLSGGQVIKHRTAKAYGLDEQSNIGLSFYTFRQLGSSVPATSQGDMKKIKVWFKAGMDAGVGDDTKLKEALLREANTAFELNAGLLNDLSIDEKLQQPVVPILQPVPAEKTYSIATVFSVITAICLAHFLLVIGGFTGAKGYSKLLAAEQWVASLLS
;
A
#
# COMPACT_ATOMS: atom_id res chain seq x y z
N MET A 1 28.38 1.14 -8.55
CA MET A 1 26.94 0.79 -8.65
C MET A 1 26.82 -0.26 -9.74
N ALA A 2 26.04 -1.32 -9.55
CA ALA A 2 25.76 -2.25 -10.63
C ALA A 2 25.09 -1.46 -11.78
N THR A 3 25.60 -1.60 -13.00
CA THR A 3 24.99 -1.02 -14.20
C THR A 3 23.61 -1.65 -14.37
N VAL A 4 22.54 -0.85 -14.28
CA VAL A 4 21.17 -1.33 -14.43
C VAL A 4 20.94 -1.65 -15.91
N ASP A 5 20.47 -2.87 -16.19
CA ASP A 5 20.13 -3.30 -17.56
C ASP A 5 18.88 -2.56 -18.05
N LEU A 6 19.05 -1.63 -18.99
CA LEU A 6 17.97 -0.82 -19.56
C LEU A 6 17.08 -1.58 -20.55
N ASN A 7 17.41 -2.83 -20.90
CA ASN A 7 16.56 -3.69 -21.73
C ASN A 7 15.40 -4.29 -20.92
N LEU A 8 15.43 -4.21 -19.59
CA LEU A 8 14.33 -4.67 -18.75
C LEU A 8 13.11 -3.74 -18.86
N PRO A 9 11.91 -4.22 -18.48
CA PRO A 9 10.74 -3.36 -18.28
C PRO A 9 11.03 -2.27 -17.23
N ILE A 10 10.46 -1.08 -17.39
CA ILE A 10 10.73 0.06 -16.48
C ILE A 10 10.37 -0.29 -15.03
N SER A 11 9.35 -1.11 -14.80
CA SER A 11 8.94 -1.54 -13.46
C SER A 11 10.04 -2.35 -12.75
N GLU A 12 10.81 -3.15 -13.49
CA GLU A 12 11.97 -3.87 -12.97
C GLU A 12 13.20 -2.96 -12.80
N ILE A 13 13.42 -2.05 -13.74
CA ILE A 13 14.52 -1.07 -13.69
C ILE A 13 14.38 -0.21 -12.44
N LEU A 14 13.19 0.37 -12.19
CA LEU A 14 12.95 1.17 -11.00
C LEU A 14 13.06 0.31 -9.74
N HIS A 15 12.49 -0.90 -9.72
CA HIS A 15 12.59 -1.76 -8.55
C HIS A 15 14.03 -2.05 -8.16
N LYS A 16 14.87 -2.49 -9.11
CA LYS A 16 16.29 -2.82 -8.87
C LYS A 16 17.11 -1.56 -8.59
N GLY A 17 16.85 -0.50 -9.34
CA GLY A 17 17.62 0.74 -9.31
C GLY A 17 17.33 1.64 -8.10
N THR A 18 16.21 1.44 -7.39
CA THR A 18 15.88 2.22 -6.18
C THR A 18 15.97 1.42 -4.89
N VAL A 19 16.42 0.15 -4.89
CA VAL A 19 16.53 -0.67 -3.66
C VAL A 19 17.34 0.04 -2.58
N LYS A 20 18.50 0.61 -2.96
CA LYS A 20 19.38 1.29 -2.01
C LYS A 20 18.67 2.49 -1.36
N SER A 21 18.09 3.37 -2.17
CA SER A 21 17.39 4.58 -1.71
C SER A 21 16.17 4.23 -0.87
N HIS A 22 15.42 3.19 -1.26
CA HIS A 22 14.33 2.63 -0.47
C HIS A 22 14.81 2.14 0.90
N ASP A 23 15.90 1.36 0.96
CA ASP A 23 16.43 0.80 2.20
C ASP A 23 16.97 1.88 3.14
N GLU A 24 17.59 2.92 2.61
CA GLU A 24 18.05 4.08 3.37
C GLU A 24 16.86 4.82 4.01
N VAL A 25 15.81 5.10 3.22
CA VAL A 25 14.57 5.70 3.72
C VAL A 25 13.92 4.83 4.80
N ALA A 26 13.77 3.53 4.54
CA ALA A 26 13.10 2.60 5.45
C ALA A 26 13.83 2.45 6.81
N LYS A 27 15.14 2.68 6.85
CA LYS A 27 15.96 2.65 8.07
C LYS A 27 16.03 4.00 8.79
N SER A 28 15.50 5.07 8.21
CA SER A 28 15.53 6.39 8.84
C SER A 28 14.72 6.43 10.15
N PRO A 29 15.12 7.24 11.14
CA PRO A 29 14.37 7.43 12.38
C PRO A 29 12.92 7.89 12.13
N GLY A 30 12.70 8.76 11.14
CA GLY A 30 11.37 9.24 10.77
C GLY A 30 10.48 8.13 10.22
N ALA A 31 11.00 7.29 9.31
CA ALA A 31 10.28 6.12 8.80
C ALA A 31 9.93 5.15 9.94
N ALA A 32 10.90 4.89 10.82
CA ALA A 32 10.70 4.06 11.99
C ALA A 32 9.59 4.58 12.91
N ALA A 33 9.62 5.87 13.23
CA ALA A 33 8.62 6.52 14.07
C ALA A 33 7.23 6.44 13.44
N LEU A 34 7.11 6.69 12.13
CA LEU A 34 5.85 6.57 11.41
C LEU A 34 5.33 5.13 11.37
N VAL A 35 6.18 4.17 11.01
CA VAL A 35 5.80 2.75 10.92
C VAL A 35 5.38 2.20 12.27
N ASN A 36 5.99 2.64 13.36
CA ASN A 36 5.63 2.24 14.72
C ASN A 36 4.49 3.08 15.32
N ALA A 37 3.94 4.05 14.59
CA ALA A 37 2.96 5.02 15.08
C ALA A 37 3.41 5.69 16.40
N ALA A 38 4.69 6.05 16.46
CA ALA A 38 5.38 6.63 17.61
C ALA A 38 5.52 8.16 17.52
N LEU A 39 4.83 8.79 16.57
CA LEU A 39 4.77 10.24 16.47
C LEU A 39 3.72 10.78 17.46
N PRO A 40 3.94 11.95 18.07
CA PRO A 40 2.86 12.68 18.73
C PRO A 40 1.70 12.90 17.75
N ARG A 41 0.45 12.87 18.25
CA ARG A 41 -0.76 13.04 17.41
C ARG A 41 -0.67 14.30 16.54
N GLU A 42 -0.23 15.41 17.12
CA GLU A 42 -0.11 16.70 16.41
C GLU A 42 0.94 16.63 15.28
N GLU A 43 2.06 15.95 15.51
CA GLU A 43 3.09 15.76 14.48
C GLU A 43 2.60 14.83 13.37
N TYR A 44 1.84 13.80 13.71
CA TYR A 44 1.20 12.95 12.70
C TYR A 44 0.21 13.73 11.83
N VAL A 45 -0.61 14.61 12.43
CA VAL A 45 -1.51 15.49 11.66
C VAL A 45 -0.71 16.46 10.79
N ARG A 46 0.35 17.08 11.32
CA ARG A 46 1.26 17.93 10.55
C ARG A 46 1.84 17.17 9.35
N PHE A 47 2.24 15.91 9.54
CA PHE A 47 2.72 15.05 8.46
C PHE A 47 1.63 14.76 7.41
N LEU A 48 0.38 14.50 7.82
CA LEU A 48 -0.74 14.35 6.88
C LEU A 48 -0.99 15.62 6.07
N MET A 49 -0.86 16.81 6.66
CA MET A 49 -0.96 18.09 5.94
C MET A 49 0.16 18.26 4.92
N ILE A 50 1.39 17.88 5.26
CA ILE A 50 2.52 17.85 4.32
C ILE A 50 2.18 16.91 3.14
N LEU A 51 1.73 15.69 3.42
CA LEU A 51 1.32 14.75 2.38
C LEU A 51 0.18 15.31 1.52
N TRP A 52 -0.80 16.01 2.12
CA TRP A 52 -1.91 16.61 1.38
C TRP A 52 -1.42 17.58 0.31
N HIS A 53 -0.40 18.39 0.60
CA HIS A 53 0.24 19.25 -0.40
C HIS A 53 0.99 18.47 -1.47
N ILE A 54 1.76 17.43 -1.08
CA ILE A 54 2.52 16.60 -2.03
C ILE A 54 1.62 15.86 -3.00
N TYR A 55 0.63 15.12 -2.48
CA TYR A 55 -0.35 14.43 -3.32
C TYR A 55 -1.18 15.42 -4.12
N GLY A 56 -1.50 16.59 -3.57
CA GLY A 56 -2.13 17.65 -4.33
C GLY A 56 -1.33 18.08 -5.56
N ALA A 57 -0.04 18.34 -5.40
CA ALA A 57 0.83 18.70 -6.51
C ALA A 57 0.93 17.58 -7.56
N ILE A 58 1.14 16.33 -7.13
CA ILE A 58 1.25 15.17 -8.02
C ILE A 58 -0.07 14.92 -8.76
N GLU A 59 -1.20 14.86 -8.05
CA GLU A 59 -2.50 14.49 -8.60
C GLU A 59 -3.06 15.55 -9.54
N GLU A 60 -2.86 16.84 -9.23
CA GLU A 60 -3.25 17.93 -10.12
C GLU A 60 -2.42 17.93 -11.42
N ALA A 61 -1.12 17.67 -11.33
CA ALA A 61 -0.26 17.55 -12.51
C ALA A 61 -0.62 16.30 -13.33
N LEU A 62 -0.91 15.17 -12.69
CA LEU A 62 -1.39 13.96 -13.38
C LEU A 62 -2.71 14.19 -14.11
N GLU A 63 -3.67 14.90 -13.51
CA GLU A 63 -4.93 15.26 -14.17
C GLU A 63 -4.68 16.13 -15.41
N ARG A 64 -3.87 17.18 -15.29
CA ARG A 64 -3.52 18.07 -16.42
C ARG A 64 -2.82 17.33 -17.57
N HIS A 65 -2.08 16.27 -17.24
CA HIS A 65 -1.34 15.45 -18.21
C HIS A 65 -1.92 14.04 -18.40
N ALA A 66 -3.21 13.82 -18.10
CA ALA A 66 -3.85 12.51 -18.18
C ALA A 66 -3.82 11.88 -19.59
N ALA A 67 -3.69 12.70 -20.64
CA ALA A 67 -3.58 12.27 -22.04
C ALA A 67 -2.14 11.99 -22.49
N ASN A 68 -1.11 12.24 -21.65
CA ASN A 68 0.27 11.89 -21.96
C ASN A 68 0.39 10.36 -22.08
N THR A 69 0.97 9.87 -23.19
CA THR A 69 1.03 8.43 -23.51
C THR A 69 1.79 7.58 -22.49
N VAL A 70 2.76 8.18 -21.78
CA VAL A 70 3.52 7.52 -20.71
C VAL A 70 2.69 7.40 -19.43
N LEU A 71 1.88 8.42 -19.12
CA LEU A 71 1.12 8.50 -17.86
C LEU A 71 -0.25 7.82 -17.94
N GLN A 72 -0.93 7.95 -19.09
CA GLN A 72 -2.30 7.51 -19.31
C GLN A 72 -2.56 6.05 -18.88
N PRO A 73 -1.67 5.06 -19.13
CA PRO A 73 -1.93 3.68 -18.73
C PRO A 73 -2.00 3.46 -17.21
N THR A 74 -1.43 4.38 -16.42
CA THR A 74 -1.44 4.35 -14.95
C THR A 74 -2.40 5.34 -14.32
N TYR A 75 -3.08 6.17 -15.13
CA TYR A 75 -3.97 7.20 -14.66
C TYR A 75 -5.32 6.61 -14.21
N ASN A 76 -5.56 6.58 -12.90
CA ASN A 76 -6.82 6.14 -12.31
C ASN A 76 -7.08 6.86 -10.97
N PRO A 77 -7.61 8.09 -10.99
CA PRO A 77 -7.81 8.88 -9.78
C PRO A 77 -8.80 8.24 -8.80
N ILE A 78 -9.82 7.52 -9.29
CA ILE A 78 -10.78 6.80 -8.44
C ILE A 78 -10.09 5.74 -7.58
N LEU A 79 -9.05 5.11 -8.12
CA LEU A 79 -8.29 4.07 -7.43
C LEU A 79 -7.16 4.64 -6.57
N LEU A 80 -6.42 5.63 -7.09
CA LEU A 80 -5.12 6.04 -6.55
C LEU A 80 -5.13 7.38 -5.83
N ALA A 81 -6.03 8.32 -6.14
CA ALA A 81 -5.98 9.65 -5.54
C ALA A 81 -6.10 9.57 -4.01
N ARG A 82 -5.22 10.29 -3.32
CA ARG A 82 -5.05 10.33 -1.87
C ARG A 82 -5.40 11.70 -1.29
N LYS A 83 -5.31 12.80 -2.07
CA LYS A 83 -5.58 14.15 -1.55
C LYS A 83 -6.95 14.27 -0.85
N PRO A 84 -8.07 13.75 -1.40
CA PRO A 84 -9.36 13.82 -0.71
C PRO A 84 -9.36 13.02 0.60
N SER A 85 -8.77 11.82 0.59
CA SER A 85 -8.62 10.98 1.79
C SER A 85 -7.79 11.65 2.87
N LEU A 86 -6.69 12.32 2.49
CA LEU A 86 -5.85 13.07 3.42
C LEU A 86 -6.61 14.23 4.07
N SER A 87 -7.41 14.98 3.30
CA SER A 87 -8.26 16.06 3.84
C SER A 87 -9.28 15.53 4.86
N ALA A 88 -9.98 14.44 4.51
CA ALA A 88 -10.92 13.78 5.40
C ALA A 88 -10.24 13.23 6.68
N ASP A 89 -9.05 12.65 6.54
CA ASP A 89 -8.30 12.11 7.67
C ASP A 89 -7.79 13.20 8.61
N ILE A 90 -7.28 14.32 8.08
CA ILE A 90 -6.87 15.49 8.87
C ILE A 90 -8.05 16.02 9.69
N SER A 91 -9.20 16.21 9.04
CA SER A 91 -10.45 16.62 9.68
C SER A 91 -10.87 15.68 10.82
N ALA A 92 -10.85 14.37 10.56
CA ALA A 92 -11.24 13.36 11.53
C ALA A 92 -10.30 13.30 12.73
N VAL A 93 -8.98 13.33 12.51
CA VAL A 93 -7.99 13.24 13.60
C VAL A 93 -8.00 14.49 14.48
N LEU A 94 -8.26 15.67 13.89
CA LEU A 94 -8.43 16.94 14.61
C LEU A 94 -9.82 17.12 15.22
N GLN A 95 -10.80 16.32 14.82
CA GLN A 95 -12.21 16.44 15.22
C GLN A 95 -12.80 17.82 14.88
N VAL A 96 -12.46 18.35 13.70
CA VAL A 96 -13.00 19.61 13.18
C VAL A 96 -13.66 19.37 11.82
N PRO A 97 -14.67 20.16 11.41
CA PRO A 97 -15.24 20.05 10.07
C PRO A 97 -14.19 20.13 8.95
N GLU A 98 -14.37 19.36 7.88
CA GLU A 98 -13.40 19.33 6.78
C GLU A 98 -13.22 20.72 6.12
N SER A 99 -14.28 21.54 6.13
CA SER A 99 -14.24 22.92 5.62
C SER A 99 -13.40 23.89 6.46
N SER A 100 -12.95 23.52 7.66
CA SER A 100 -12.29 24.44 8.60
C SER A 100 -10.95 23.95 9.14
N TRP A 101 -10.48 22.74 8.80
CA TRP A 101 -9.19 22.25 9.30
C TRP A 101 -8.01 23.13 8.88
N GLN A 102 -8.09 23.82 7.74
CA GLN A 102 -7.07 24.77 7.29
C GLN A 102 -7.01 26.06 8.16
N ALA A 103 -7.99 26.31 9.02
CA ALA A 103 -7.90 27.38 10.02
C ALA A 103 -7.23 26.93 11.32
N HIS A 104 -6.93 25.63 11.47
CA HIS A 104 -6.32 25.07 12.67
C HIS A 104 -4.89 25.60 12.87
N PRO A 105 -4.45 25.90 14.11
CA PRO A 105 -3.11 26.44 14.38
C PRO A 105 -1.94 25.62 13.80
N ILE A 106 -2.07 24.29 13.75
CA ILE A 106 -1.05 23.40 13.15
C ILE A 106 -0.86 23.74 11.66
N TYR A 107 -1.95 23.91 10.90
CA TYR A 107 -1.87 24.23 9.48
C TYR A 107 -1.36 25.66 9.26
N THR A 108 -1.88 26.63 10.00
CA THR A 108 -1.46 28.03 9.84
C THR A 108 0.02 28.20 10.21
N SER A 109 0.52 27.49 11.23
CA SER A 109 1.94 27.46 11.56
C SER A 109 2.77 26.75 10.48
N LEU A 110 2.30 25.62 9.95
CA LEU A 110 2.96 24.92 8.83
C LEU A 110 3.12 25.85 7.63
N MET A 111 2.08 26.62 7.30
CA MET A 111 2.10 27.51 6.15
C MET A 111 2.85 28.83 6.38
N ALA A 112 2.93 29.30 7.62
CA ALA A 112 3.75 30.46 7.97
C ALA A 112 5.26 30.16 7.83
N SER A 113 5.67 28.91 8.05
CA SER A 113 7.05 28.45 7.90
C SER A 113 7.09 27.03 7.32
N PRO A 114 6.89 26.89 5.99
CA PRO A 114 6.88 25.58 5.36
C PRO A 114 8.26 24.91 5.49
N PRO A 115 8.32 23.60 5.78
CA PRO A 115 9.58 22.89 5.86
C PRO A 115 10.30 22.90 4.51
N PRO A 116 11.63 23.04 4.48
CA PRO A 116 12.39 23.05 3.22
C PRO A 116 12.11 21.81 2.35
N ALA A 117 11.90 20.64 2.96
CA ALA A 117 11.62 19.42 2.20
C ALA A 117 10.24 19.45 1.51
N LEU A 118 9.22 20.07 2.14
CA LEU A 118 7.91 20.27 1.52
C LEU A 118 8.06 21.16 0.28
N THR A 119 8.70 22.33 0.44
CA THR A 119 8.91 23.27 -0.67
C THR A 119 9.72 22.63 -1.79
N ALA A 120 10.84 21.98 -1.47
CA ALA A 120 11.69 21.30 -2.45
C ALA A 120 10.89 20.26 -3.25
N TYR A 121 10.03 19.49 -2.58
CA TYR A 121 9.29 18.44 -3.25
C TYR A 121 8.19 18.99 -4.15
N THR A 122 7.39 19.97 -3.68
CA THR A 122 6.37 20.61 -4.52
C THR A 122 6.97 21.37 -5.69
N SER A 123 8.11 22.06 -5.48
CA SER A 123 8.83 22.74 -6.56
C SER A 123 9.32 21.75 -7.61
N ARG A 124 9.86 20.60 -7.20
CA ARG A 124 10.30 19.58 -8.16
C ARG A 124 9.14 19.09 -9.05
N ILE A 125 7.95 18.88 -8.47
CA ILE A 125 6.77 18.50 -9.24
C ILE A 125 6.40 19.57 -10.26
N THR A 126 6.38 20.85 -9.86
CA THR A 126 6.12 21.98 -10.79
C THR A 126 7.17 22.06 -11.90
N ASP A 127 8.45 21.86 -11.58
CA ASP A 127 9.54 21.90 -12.55
C ASP A 127 9.38 20.80 -13.61
N ILE A 128 9.17 19.54 -13.20
CA ILE A 128 9.02 18.43 -14.15
C ILE A 128 7.73 18.52 -14.94
N GLU A 129 6.64 19.00 -14.33
CA GLU A 129 5.39 19.23 -15.04
C GLU A 129 5.59 20.19 -16.23
N SER A 130 6.36 21.26 -16.02
CA SER A 130 6.63 22.26 -17.07
C SER A 130 7.65 21.84 -18.12
N THR A 131 8.52 20.86 -17.81
CA THR A 131 9.67 20.49 -18.65
C THR A 131 9.52 19.12 -19.31
N ASP A 132 9.22 18.08 -18.54
CA ASP A 132 8.91 16.73 -19.03
C ASP A 132 7.91 16.04 -18.08
N PRO A 133 6.60 16.17 -18.33
CA PRO A 133 5.57 15.61 -17.46
C PRO A 133 5.62 14.08 -17.40
N SER A 134 6.28 13.39 -18.33
CA SER A 134 6.44 11.93 -18.30
C SER A 134 7.14 11.47 -17.01
N LEU A 135 7.98 12.33 -16.43
CA LEU A 135 8.69 12.09 -15.18
C LEU A 135 7.78 12.02 -13.95
N LEU A 136 6.53 12.50 -14.02
CA LEU A 136 5.52 12.32 -12.97
C LEU A 136 5.27 10.83 -12.66
N LEU A 137 5.56 9.93 -13.62
CA LEU A 137 5.48 8.49 -13.42
C LEU A 137 6.41 7.99 -12.31
N ALA A 138 7.60 8.59 -12.18
CA ALA A 138 8.58 8.22 -11.15
C ALA A 138 8.08 8.57 -9.74
N HIS A 139 7.44 9.74 -9.58
CA HIS A 139 6.82 10.15 -8.32
C HIS A 139 5.59 9.32 -7.97
N SER A 140 4.76 9.01 -8.98
CA SER A 140 3.61 8.12 -8.84
C SER A 140 4.05 6.72 -8.40
N TYR A 141 5.12 6.18 -8.99
CA TYR A 141 5.74 4.92 -8.60
C TYR A 141 6.20 4.94 -7.14
N ALA A 142 7.00 5.95 -6.75
CA ALA A 142 7.58 6.03 -5.42
C ALA A 142 6.49 6.15 -4.33
N ARG A 143 5.45 6.95 -4.57
CA ARG A 143 4.36 7.19 -3.61
C ARG A 143 3.35 6.04 -3.59
N TYR A 144 2.65 5.79 -4.70
CA TYR A 144 1.52 4.84 -4.69
C TYR A 144 1.96 3.40 -4.41
N LEU A 145 3.08 2.92 -4.96
CA LEU A 145 3.54 1.57 -4.66
C LEU A 145 4.09 1.45 -3.23
N GLY A 146 4.63 2.53 -2.67
CA GLY A 146 5.02 2.63 -1.26
C GLY A 146 3.80 2.46 -0.35
N ASP A 147 2.74 3.24 -0.60
CA ASP A 147 1.48 3.19 0.16
C ASP A 147 0.85 1.78 0.13
N LEU A 148 0.89 1.11 -1.04
CA LEU A 148 0.37 -0.25 -1.24
C LEU A 148 1.23 -1.36 -0.64
N SER A 149 2.43 -1.06 -0.14
CA SER A 149 3.38 -2.06 0.39
C SER A 149 3.42 -2.08 1.92
N GLY A 150 3.32 -0.92 2.57
CA GLY A 150 3.31 -0.81 4.04
C GLY A 150 2.01 -0.30 4.65
N GLY A 151 1.09 0.23 3.84
CA GLY A 151 -0.05 1.02 4.32
C GLY A 151 -0.96 0.32 5.32
N GLN A 152 -1.20 -0.98 5.17
CA GLN A 152 -2.07 -1.72 6.11
C GLN A 152 -1.45 -1.88 7.51
N VAL A 153 -0.13 -2.07 7.59
CA VAL A 153 0.57 -2.15 8.89
C VAL A 153 0.53 -0.79 9.58
N ILE A 154 0.80 0.28 8.83
CA ILE A 154 0.77 1.65 9.35
C ILE A 154 -0.65 1.99 9.78
N LYS A 155 -1.66 1.71 8.96
CA LYS A 155 -3.09 1.90 9.28
C LYS A 155 -3.47 1.30 10.62
N HIS A 156 -3.19 0.01 10.83
CA HIS A 156 -3.53 -0.68 12.07
C HIS A 156 -2.86 -0.06 13.29
N ARG A 157 -1.58 0.29 13.17
CA ARG A 157 -0.80 0.91 14.27
C ARG A 157 -1.26 2.33 14.56
N THR A 158 -1.51 3.13 13.53
CA THR A 158 -2.08 4.47 13.62
C THR A 158 -3.44 4.45 14.31
N ALA A 159 -4.32 3.50 13.95
CA ALA A 159 -5.63 3.34 14.56
C ALA A 159 -5.51 3.14 16.08
N LYS A 160 -4.63 2.21 16.48
CA LYS A 160 -4.37 1.92 17.89
C LYS A 160 -3.72 3.09 18.62
N ALA A 161 -2.70 3.72 18.04
CA ALA A 161 -1.92 4.79 18.68
C ALA A 161 -2.77 6.06 18.92
N TYR A 162 -3.68 6.37 18.02
CA TYR A 162 -4.49 7.59 18.09
C TYR A 162 -5.97 7.32 18.45
N GLY A 163 -6.32 6.09 18.84
CA GLY A 163 -7.66 5.73 19.28
C GLY A 163 -8.73 5.93 18.19
N LEU A 164 -8.39 5.63 16.94
CA LEU A 164 -9.31 5.70 15.80
C LEU A 164 -9.99 4.34 15.61
N ASP A 165 -11.25 4.37 15.15
CA ASP A 165 -11.96 3.15 14.79
C ASP A 165 -11.50 2.65 13.41
N GLU A 166 -10.81 1.52 13.40
CA GLU A 166 -10.30 0.90 12.18
C GLU A 166 -11.43 0.41 11.24
N GLN A 167 -12.61 0.09 11.79
CA GLN A 167 -13.73 -0.45 10.99
C GLN A 167 -14.39 0.62 10.12
N SER A 168 -14.60 1.82 10.67
CA SER A 168 -15.18 2.95 9.93
C SER A 168 -14.22 3.56 8.90
N ASN A 169 -12.90 3.33 9.02
CA ASN A 169 -11.84 3.99 8.25
C ASN A 169 -11.79 5.53 8.39
N ILE A 170 -12.54 6.11 9.32
CA ILE A 170 -12.55 7.56 9.57
C ILE A 170 -11.20 7.93 10.23
N GLY A 171 -10.43 8.83 9.60
CA GLY A 171 -9.07 9.16 10.04
C GLY A 171 -7.98 8.21 9.50
N LEU A 172 -8.36 7.23 8.67
CA LEU A 172 -7.49 6.17 8.14
C LEU A 172 -7.71 5.91 6.64
N SER A 173 -8.45 6.79 5.97
CA SER A 173 -8.88 6.62 4.59
C SER A 173 -7.71 6.73 3.60
N PHE A 174 -6.63 7.45 3.94
CA PHE A 174 -5.40 7.54 3.17
C PHE A 174 -4.82 6.15 2.85
N TYR A 175 -4.81 5.26 3.85
CA TYR A 175 -4.31 3.89 3.73
C TYR A 175 -5.33 2.91 3.14
N THR A 176 -6.53 3.39 2.79
CA THR A 176 -7.61 2.55 2.28
C THR A 176 -7.75 2.76 0.77
N PHE A 177 -7.51 1.70 0.00
CA PHE A 177 -7.67 1.70 -1.46
C PHE A 177 -8.96 0.97 -1.84
N ARG A 178 -9.45 1.19 -3.05
CA ARG A 178 -10.53 0.38 -3.64
C ARG A 178 -9.96 -0.86 -4.32
N GLN A 179 -10.77 -1.90 -4.47
CA GLN A 179 -10.45 -3.02 -5.33
C GLN A 179 -10.33 -2.54 -6.78
N LEU A 180 -9.35 -3.05 -7.50
CA LEU A 180 -9.14 -2.71 -8.91
C LEU A 180 -10.41 -3.04 -9.73
N GLY A 181 -10.98 -2.04 -10.39
CA GLY A 181 -12.20 -2.20 -11.21
C GLY A 181 -13.50 -2.25 -10.40
N SER A 182 -13.48 -1.89 -9.11
CA SER A 182 -14.65 -1.96 -8.22
C SER A 182 -14.73 -0.74 -7.30
N SER A 183 -15.93 -0.43 -6.81
CA SER A 183 -16.15 0.60 -5.79
C SER A 183 -15.89 0.10 -4.36
N VAL A 184 -15.74 -1.21 -4.17
CA VAL A 184 -15.55 -1.85 -2.86
C VAL A 184 -14.14 -1.61 -2.32
N PRO A 185 -13.95 -1.39 -1.00
CA PRO A 185 -12.62 -1.29 -0.40
C PRO A 185 -11.79 -2.56 -0.62
N ALA A 186 -10.50 -2.37 -0.91
CA ALA A 186 -9.54 -3.46 -0.96
C ALA A 186 -9.07 -3.80 0.45
N THR A 187 -9.43 -5.00 0.90
CA THR A 187 -9.24 -5.44 2.29
C THR A 187 -8.15 -6.51 2.44
N SER A 188 -7.69 -7.07 1.32
CA SER A 188 -6.72 -8.17 1.33
C SER A 188 -5.38 -7.78 0.70
N GLN A 189 -4.31 -8.48 1.10
CA GLN A 189 -3.01 -8.39 0.43
C GLN A 189 -3.09 -8.80 -1.05
N GLY A 190 -4.01 -9.69 -1.40
CA GLY A 190 -4.29 -10.08 -2.78
C GLY A 190 -4.82 -8.90 -3.61
N ASP A 191 -5.69 -8.07 -3.04
CA ASP A 191 -6.23 -6.88 -3.72
C ASP A 191 -5.13 -5.82 -3.90
N MET A 192 -4.32 -5.57 -2.87
CA MET A 192 -3.15 -4.68 -3.00
C MET A 192 -2.21 -5.17 -4.10
N LYS A 193 -1.96 -6.49 -4.18
CA LYS A 193 -1.12 -7.09 -5.21
C LYS A 193 -1.69 -6.85 -6.61
N LYS A 194 -3.01 -6.98 -6.81
CA LYS A 194 -3.65 -6.70 -8.11
C LYS A 194 -3.44 -5.26 -8.56
N ILE A 195 -3.58 -4.29 -7.65
CA ILE A 195 -3.33 -2.87 -7.95
C ILE A 195 -1.86 -2.67 -8.35
N LYS A 196 -0.91 -3.24 -7.59
CA LYS A 196 0.53 -3.14 -7.91
C LYS A 196 0.87 -3.77 -9.26
N VAL A 197 0.29 -4.92 -9.60
CA VAL A 197 0.49 -5.59 -10.90
C VAL A 197 -0.06 -4.73 -12.03
N TRP A 198 -1.28 -4.22 -11.89
CA TRP A 198 -1.89 -3.33 -12.88
C TRP A 198 -1.06 -2.06 -13.10
N PHE A 199 -0.62 -1.41 -12.02
CA PHE A 199 0.18 -0.19 -12.11
C PHE A 199 1.52 -0.45 -12.82
N LYS A 200 2.22 -1.53 -12.46
CA LYS A 200 3.48 -1.93 -13.12
C LYS A 200 3.29 -2.22 -14.60
N ALA A 201 2.24 -2.97 -14.97
CA ALA A 201 1.92 -3.24 -16.36
C ALA A 201 1.61 -1.95 -17.15
N GLY A 202 0.92 -0.99 -16.53
CA GLY A 202 0.69 0.33 -17.12
C GLY A 202 1.99 1.11 -17.33
N MET A 203 2.89 1.12 -16.35
CA MET A 203 4.22 1.74 -16.50
C MET A 203 5.00 1.12 -17.65
N ASP A 204 5.04 -0.21 -17.71
CA ASP A 204 5.79 -0.96 -18.72
C ASP A 204 5.22 -0.69 -20.13
N ALA A 205 3.90 -0.63 -20.27
CA ALA A 205 3.24 -0.28 -21.52
C ALA A 205 3.47 1.19 -21.93
N GLY A 206 3.38 2.13 -20.98
CA GLY A 206 3.52 3.56 -21.26
C GLY A 206 4.95 3.97 -21.64
N VAL A 207 5.95 3.35 -21.03
CA VAL A 207 7.38 3.64 -21.28
C VAL A 207 7.94 2.84 -22.46
N GLY A 208 7.47 1.61 -22.66
CA GLY A 208 7.94 0.74 -23.74
C GLY A 208 9.45 0.49 -23.69
N ASP A 209 10.11 0.61 -24.84
CA ASP A 209 11.55 0.35 -25.02
C ASP A 209 12.43 1.61 -25.07
N ASP A 210 11.88 2.78 -24.73
CA ASP A 210 12.65 4.04 -24.74
C ASP A 210 13.69 4.05 -23.61
N THR A 211 14.92 3.68 -23.97
CA THR A 211 16.05 3.62 -23.03
C THR A 211 16.44 4.97 -22.44
N LYS A 212 16.23 6.09 -23.14
CA LYS A 212 16.51 7.44 -22.62
C LYS A 212 15.48 7.83 -21.57
N LEU A 213 14.21 7.57 -21.85
CA LEU A 213 13.13 7.79 -20.89
C LEU A 213 13.30 6.88 -19.67
N LYS A 214 13.64 5.60 -19.85
CA LYS A 214 13.93 4.67 -18.74
C LYS A 214 15.04 5.18 -17.84
N GLU A 215 16.13 5.72 -18.41
CA GLU A 215 17.22 6.30 -17.63
C GLU A 215 16.78 7.57 -16.88
N ALA A 216 16.03 8.46 -17.55
CA ALA A 216 15.51 9.68 -16.93
C ALA A 216 14.55 9.37 -15.77
N LEU A 217 13.64 8.41 -15.95
CA LEU A 217 12.72 7.94 -14.91
C LEU A 217 13.45 7.28 -13.75
N LEU A 218 14.53 6.53 -14.01
CA LEU A 218 15.33 5.93 -12.94
C LEU A 218 16.04 6.99 -12.10
N ARG A 219 16.61 8.02 -12.73
CA ARG A 219 17.17 9.16 -12.02
C ARG A 219 16.09 9.86 -11.20
N GLU A 220 14.94 10.14 -11.81
CA GLU A 220 13.84 10.82 -11.13
C GLU A 220 13.25 10.02 -9.97
N ALA A 221 13.16 8.69 -10.10
CA ALA A 221 12.68 7.85 -9.01
C ALA A 221 13.60 7.95 -7.79
N ASN A 222 14.91 8.01 -8.00
CA ASN A 222 15.86 8.25 -6.92
C ASN A 222 15.69 9.66 -6.31
N THR A 223 15.53 10.69 -7.13
CA THR A 223 15.17 12.05 -6.66
C THR A 223 13.90 12.02 -5.81
N ALA A 224 12.87 11.29 -6.24
CA ALA A 224 11.64 11.13 -5.46
C ALA A 224 11.91 10.47 -4.10
N PHE A 225 12.72 9.40 -4.03
CA PHE A 225 13.10 8.79 -2.75
C PHE A 225 13.88 9.75 -1.85
N GLU A 226 14.81 10.53 -2.39
CA GLU A 226 15.56 11.55 -1.64
C GLU A 226 14.65 12.64 -1.06
N LEU A 227 13.70 13.13 -1.86
CA LEU A 227 12.72 14.13 -1.40
C LEU A 227 11.81 13.55 -0.31
N ASN A 228 11.37 12.29 -0.44
CA ASN A 228 10.62 11.59 0.61
C ASN A 228 11.47 11.42 1.89
N ALA A 229 12.76 11.13 1.77
CA ALA A 229 13.68 11.07 2.92
C ALA A 229 13.73 12.42 3.64
N GLY A 230 13.81 13.53 2.89
CA GLY A 230 13.75 14.88 3.42
C GLY A 230 12.51 15.13 4.28
N LEU A 231 11.33 14.73 3.81
CA LEU A 231 10.08 14.87 4.58
C LEU A 231 10.12 14.12 5.92
N LEU A 232 10.72 12.92 5.94
CA LEU A 232 10.81 12.09 7.13
C LEU A 232 11.86 12.62 8.12
N ASN A 233 12.91 13.29 7.62
CA ASN A 233 13.91 13.94 8.45
C ASN A 233 13.36 15.20 9.14
N ASP A 234 12.34 15.85 8.55
CA ASP A 234 11.65 17.01 9.12
C ASP A 234 10.60 16.65 10.19
N LEU A 235 10.45 15.35 10.52
CA LEU A 235 9.54 14.88 11.56
C LEU A 235 10.13 15.14 12.95
N SER A 236 9.31 15.72 13.82
CA SER A 236 9.65 15.88 15.24
C SER A 236 9.41 14.57 15.99
N ILE A 237 10.48 13.86 16.32
CA ILE A 237 10.42 12.57 17.01
C ILE A 237 10.70 12.78 18.50
N ASP A 238 9.85 12.25 19.37
CA ASP A 238 10.18 12.13 20.80
C ASP A 238 11.13 10.92 20.97
N GLU A 239 12.38 11.17 21.35
CA GLU A 239 13.39 10.13 21.57
C GLU A 239 12.94 9.08 22.60
N LYS A 240 12.03 9.43 23.52
CA LYS A 240 11.49 8.49 24.53
C LYS A 240 10.50 7.48 23.96
N LEU A 241 9.94 7.74 22.77
CA LEU A 241 9.02 6.84 22.06
C LEU A 241 9.75 5.91 21.08
N GLN A 242 11.09 6.01 20.97
CA GLN A 242 11.89 5.08 20.19
C GLN A 242 11.91 3.70 20.86
N GLN A 243 11.07 2.78 20.37
CA GLN A 243 11.42 1.37 20.45
C GLN A 243 12.40 1.05 19.33
N PRO A 244 13.45 0.25 19.57
CA PRO A 244 14.37 -0.14 18.52
C PRO A 244 13.60 -0.74 17.35
N VAL A 245 13.92 -0.26 16.13
CA VAL A 245 13.41 -0.83 14.89
C VAL A 245 13.90 -2.26 14.83
N VAL A 246 13.02 -3.22 15.14
CA VAL A 246 13.22 -4.57 14.67
C VAL A 246 13.03 -4.48 13.16
N PRO A 247 14.06 -4.75 12.34
CA PRO A 247 13.87 -4.82 10.89
C PRO A 247 12.69 -5.74 10.65
N ILE A 248 11.74 -5.31 9.82
CA ILE A 248 10.79 -6.25 9.24
C ILE A 248 11.62 -7.08 8.24
N LEU A 249 12.44 -7.99 8.78
CA LEU A 249 12.50 -9.32 8.22
C LEU A 249 11.05 -9.75 8.24
N GLN A 250 10.36 -9.61 7.11
CA GLN A 250 9.31 -10.58 6.88
C GLN A 250 10.05 -11.91 7.08
N PRO A 251 9.73 -12.74 8.07
CA PRO A 251 9.94 -14.15 7.81
C PRO A 251 9.25 -14.31 6.46
N VAL A 252 10.00 -14.70 5.42
CA VAL A 252 9.40 -15.49 4.35
C VAL A 252 8.49 -16.43 5.13
N PRO A 253 7.15 -16.32 5.04
CA PRO A 253 6.28 -17.17 5.83
C PRO A 253 6.84 -18.53 5.53
N ALA A 254 7.37 -19.21 6.56
CA ALA A 254 7.97 -20.50 6.34
C ALA A 254 6.91 -21.23 5.56
N GLU A 255 7.19 -21.54 4.28
CA GLU A 255 6.24 -22.30 3.49
C GLU A 255 5.97 -23.47 4.41
N LYS A 256 4.71 -23.64 4.80
CA LYS A 256 4.32 -24.80 5.57
C LYS A 256 4.61 -25.96 4.64
N THR A 257 5.83 -26.46 4.72
CA THR A 257 6.34 -27.59 4.01
C THR A 257 5.72 -28.74 4.75
N TYR A 258 4.50 -29.09 4.34
CA TYR A 258 3.90 -30.32 4.75
C TYR A 258 4.82 -31.43 4.27
N SER A 259 5.24 -32.30 5.18
CA SER A 259 5.97 -33.50 4.79
C SER A 259 5.19 -34.19 3.68
N ILE A 260 5.91 -34.75 2.70
CA ILE A 260 5.31 -35.59 1.65
C ILE A 260 4.41 -36.66 2.28
N ALA A 261 4.76 -37.18 3.45
CA ALA A 261 3.94 -38.13 4.21
C ALA A 261 2.59 -37.54 4.66
N THR A 262 2.54 -36.27 5.08
CA THR A 262 1.31 -35.58 5.49
C THR A 262 0.40 -35.33 4.29
N VAL A 263 0.98 -34.93 3.15
CA VAL A 263 0.23 -34.73 1.90
C VAL A 263 -0.36 -36.06 1.42
N PHE A 264 0.44 -37.14 1.41
CA PHE A 264 -0.06 -38.48 1.09
C PHE A 264 -1.13 -38.95 2.07
N SER A 265 -0.97 -38.73 3.38
CA SER A 265 -1.97 -39.16 4.37
C SER A 265 -3.33 -38.48 4.17
N VAL A 266 -3.34 -37.18 3.86
CA VAL A 266 -4.58 -36.44 3.58
C VAL A 266 -5.21 -36.90 2.26
N ILE A 267 -4.41 -37.07 1.20
CA ILE A 267 -4.91 -37.57 -0.09
C ILE A 267 -5.47 -38.98 0.07
N THR A 268 -4.78 -39.88 0.76
CA THR A 268 -5.25 -41.25 1.01
C THR A 268 -6.53 -41.24 1.84
N ALA A 269 -6.67 -40.39 2.85
CA ALA A 269 -7.88 -40.27 3.64
C ALA A 269 -9.07 -39.77 2.79
N ILE A 270 -8.86 -38.78 1.93
CA ILE A 270 -9.88 -38.25 1.02
C ILE A 270 -10.27 -39.31 -0.03
N CYS A 271 -9.29 -40.00 -0.62
CA CYS A 271 -9.53 -41.08 -1.59
C CYS A 271 -10.28 -42.25 -0.94
N LEU A 272 -9.94 -42.64 0.28
CA LEU A 272 -10.62 -43.71 1.01
C LEU A 272 -12.04 -43.29 1.39
N ALA A 273 -12.25 -42.06 1.86
CA ALA A 273 -13.58 -41.53 2.15
C ALA A 273 -14.45 -41.47 0.88
N HIS A 274 -13.90 -41.00 -0.23
CA HIS A 274 -14.59 -40.98 -1.52
C HIS A 274 -14.92 -42.39 -2.02
N PHE A 275 -13.97 -43.34 -1.93
CA PHE A 275 -14.17 -44.74 -2.28
C PHE A 275 -15.26 -45.41 -1.43
N LEU A 276 -15.25 -45.19 -0.12
CA LEU A 276 -16.27 -45.72 0.80
C LEU A 276 -17.65 -45.11 0.52
N LEU A 277 -17.73 -43.82 0.17
CA LEU A 277 -18.99 -43.18 -0.18
C LEU A 277 -19.54 -43.68 -1.53
N VAL A 278 -18.67 -43.89 -2.52
CA VAL A 278 -19.06 -44.33 -3.87
C VAL A 278 -19.38 -45.83 -3.90
N ILE A 279 -18.54 -46.70 -3.33
CA ILE A 279 -18.76 -48.15 -3.32
C ILE A 279 -19.74 -48.57 -2.23
N GLY A 280 -19.75 -47.90 -1.07
CA GLY A 280 -20.74 -48.12 -0.01
C GLY A 280 -22.16 -47.71 -0.40
N GLY A 281 -22.35 -47.09 -1.57
CA GLY A 281 -23.65 -46.70 -2.11
C GLY A 281 -24.32 -45.60 -1.29
N PHE A 282 -23.53 -44.68 -0.72
CA PHE A 282 -24.01 -43.52 0.05
C PHE A 282 -24.32 -42.31 -0.84
N THR A 283 -24.36 -42.48 -2.15
CA THR A 283 -24.74 -41.45 -3.11
C THR A 283 -26.18 -41.67 -3.63
N GLY A 284 -26.91 -40.58 -3.87
CA GLY A 284 -28.30 -40.60 -4.33
C GLY A 284 -29.33 -41.05 -3.28
N ALA A 285 -30.56 -41.35 -3.71
CA ALA A 285 -31.69 -41.66 -2.82
C ALA A 285 -31.46 -42.87 -1.89
N LYS A 286 -30.61 -43.83 -2.30
CA LYS A 286 -30.21 -44.99 -1.48
C LYS A 286 -29.20 -44.63 -0.38
N GLY A 287 -28.44 -43.54 -0.55
CA GLY A 287 -27.51 -43.07 0.47
C GLY A 287 -28.21 -42.31 1.61
N TYR A 288 -29.22 -41.52 1.26
CA TYR A 288 -30.04 -40.81 2.25
C TYR A 288 -30.80 -41.77 3.17
N SER A 289 -31.34 -42.87 2.63
CA SER A 289 -32.02 -43.88 3.46
C SER A 289 -31.07 -44.61 4.41
N LYS A 290 -29.81 -44.86 3.99
CA LYS A 290 -28.78 -45.45 4.87
C LYS A 290 -28.31 -44.48 5.96
N LEU A 291 -28.23 -43.19 5.66
CA LEU A 291 -27.89 -42.16 6.66
C LEU A 291 -28.99 -42.09 7.75
N LEU A 292 -30.26 -42.05 7.34
CA LEU A 292 -31.39 -42.04 8.27
C LEU A 292 -31.44 -43.30 9.13
N ALA A 293 -31.16 -44.48 8.57
CA ALA A 293 -31.10 -45.72 9.32
C ALA A 293 -29.94 -45.71 10.35
N ALA A 294 -28.80 -45.12 10.01
CA ALA A 294 -27.68 -44.96 10.94
C ALA A 294 -28.01 -43.98 12.07
N GLU A 295 -28.65 -42.84 11.75
CA GLU A 295 -29.09 -41.88 12.76
C GLU A 295 -30.12 -42.48 13.73
N GLN A 296 -31.08 -43.26 13.21
CA GLN A 296 -32.07 -43.96 14.05
C GLN A 296 -31.43 -45.03 14.95
N TRP A 297 -30.44 -45.77 14.43
CA TRP A 297 -29.69 -46.74 15.24
C TRP A 297 -28.87 -46.07 16.34
N VAL A 298 -28.20 -44.96 16.04
CA VAL A 298 -27.46 -44.18 17.05
C VAL A 298 -28.40 -43.60 18.10
N ALA A 299 -29.56 -43.08 17.70
CA ALA A 299 -30.57 -42.59 18.63
C ALA A 299 -31.08 -43.71 19.57
N SER A 300 -31.24 -44.94 19.07
CA SER A 300 -31.65 -46.10 19.89
C SER A 300 -30.58 -46.60 20.86
N LEU A 301 -29.30 -46.25 20.64
CA LEU A 301 -28.21 -46.56 21.57
C LEU A 301 -28.08 -45.51 22.69
N LEU A 302 -28.69 -44.34 22.51
CA LEU A 302 -28.63 -43.21 23.44
C LEU A 302 -29.94 -43.04 24.23
N SER A 303 -30.94 -43.88 23.99
CA SER A 303 -32.22 -43.99 24.72
C SER A 303 -32.25 -45.23 25.61
#